data_AF-A0AAW0KH67-F1
#
_entry.id   AF-A0AAW0KH67-F1
#
_cell.length_a   1.000
_cell.length_b   1.000
_cell.length_c   1.000
_cell.angle_alpha   90.00
_cell.angle_beta   90.00
_cell.angle_gamma   90.00
#
_symmetry.space_group_name_H-M   'P 1'
#
loop_
_entity.id
_entity.type
_entity.pdbx_description
1 polymer ?
#
loop_
_entity_poly.entity_id
_entity_poly.type
_entity_poly.pdbx_seq_one_letter_code
_entity_poly.pdbx_strand_id
1 'polypeptide(L)'
;MSPAVVFCLMHSVKLKYIDLSFSENLIRTPDFSGVPRLEGLNLSCCDSLVEIHPSIGQLSRLQYLKLDSCESLTDLPSMSAEMQSLTLLDLSCCYSFHIYVVGDDDGVDNDDGDDDDDDDDGDDDDEL
;
A
#
# COMPACT_ATOMS: atom_id res chain seq x y z
N MET A 1 19.59 -12.40 12.94
CA MET A 1 20.43 -11.20 13.19
C MET A 1 20.08 -10.61 14.55
N SER A 2 21.04 -10.12 15.33
CA SER A 2 20.74 -9.41 16.60
C SER A 2 20.11 -8.04 16.33
N PRO A 3 19.05 -7.61 17.05
CA PRO A 3 18.38 -6.31 16.85
C PRO A 3 19.34 -5.11 16.92
N ALA A 4 20.42 -5.24 17.70
CA ALA A 4 21.45 -4.21 17.84
C ALA A 4 22.21 -3.92 16.54
N VAL A 5 22.37 -4.92 15.66
CA VAL A 5 23.05 -4.75 14.36
C VAL A 5 22.19 -3.93 13.39
N VAL A 6 20.87 -4.15 13.42
CA VAL A 6 19.91 -3.37 12.63
C VAL A 6 19.93 -1.91 13.05
N PHE A 7 19.95 -1.63 14.36
CA PHE A 7 19.95 -0.27 14.90
C PHE A 7 21.20 0.55 14.50
N CYS A 8 22.38 -0.07 14.42
CA CYS A 8 23.61 0.60 13.98
C CYS A 8 23.63 0.90 12.48
N LEU A 9 22.98 0.09 11.64
CA LEU A 9 22.90 0.32 10.20
C LEU A 9 21.98 1.48 9.85
N MET A 10 20.94 1.72 10.66
CA MET A 10 19.95 2.79 10.47
C MET A 10 20.51 4.20 10.72
N HIS A 11 21.76 4.34 11.19
CA HIS A 11 22.44 5.63 11.35
C HIS A 11 23.52 5.89 10.27
N SER A 12 23.62 5.03 9.26
CA SER A 12 24.62 5.13 8.21
C SER A 12 24.11 5.94 7.02
N VAL A 13 24.44 7.24 6.99
CA VAL A 13 24.11 8.18 5.90
C VAL A 13 24.71 7.81 4.53
N LYS A 14 25.51 6.73 4.42
CA LYS A 14 26.12 6.27 3.18
C LYS A 14 25.54 4.95 2.66
N LEU A 15 24.64 4.31 3.41
CA LEU A 15 24.09 3.03 3.04
C LEU A 15 23.21 3.17 1.80
N LYS A 16 23.48 2.35 0.78
CA LYS A 16 22.73 2.33 -0.48
C LYS A 16 21.85 1.10 -0.62
N TYR A 17 22.22 -0.01 0.01
CA TYR A 17 21.51 -1.26 -0.10
C TYR A 17 21.34 -1.86 1.29
N ILE A 18 20.12 -2.30 1.58
CA ILE A 18 19.79 -3.07 2.78
C ILE A 18 19.20 -4.39 2.31
N ASP A 19 19.75 -5.48 2.83
CA ASP A 19 19.20 -6.81 2.65
C ASP A 19 18.75 -7.37 4.00
N LEU A 20 17.45 -7.63 4.08
CA LEU A 20 16.75 -8.24 5.21
C LEU A 20 16.00 -9.50 4.77
N SER A 21 16.28 -10.04 3.58
CA SER A 21 15.61 -11.22 3.07
C SER A 21 15.76 -12.43 4.00
N PHE A 22 14.80 -13.35 3.93
CA PHE A 22 14.74 -14.56 4.78
C PHE A 22 14.72 -14.27 6.29
N SER A 23 14.25 -13.08 6.69
CA SER A 23 14.13 -12.74 8.10
C SER A 23 12.84 -13.29 8.69
N GLU A 24 12.83 -14.57 9.06
CA GLU A 24 11.67 -15.30 9.58
C GLU A 24 11.02 -14.67 10.83
N ASN A 25 11.76 -13.83 11.58
CA ASN A 25 11.28 -13.18 12.80
C ASN A 25 10.99 -11.67 12.61
N LEU A 26 11.12 -11.16 11.39
CA LEU A 26 10.88 -9.74 11.10
C LEU A 26 9.37 -9.51 10.95
N ILE A 27 8.73 -9.07 12.04
CA ILE A 27 7.28 -8.79 12.03
C ILE A 27 6.99 -7.40 11.47
N ARG A 28 7.86 -6.43 11.77
CA ARG A 28 7.76 -5.03 11.32
C ARG A 28 9.13 -4.51 10.95
N THR A 29 9.24 -3.72 9.89
CA THR A 29 10.52 -3.10 9.53
C THR A 29 10.90 -1.98 10.50
N PRO A 30 12.21 -1.67 10.65
CA PRO A 30 12.64 -0.51 11.41
C PRO A 30 12.32 0.82 10.70
N ASP A 31 12.57 1.93 11.39
CA ASP A 31 12.52 3.27 10.82
C ASP A 31 13.70 3.51 9.85
N PHE A 32 13.38 3.84 8.59
CA PHE A 32 14.33 4.09 7.51
C PHE A 32 14.77 5.57 7.40
N SER A 33 14.28 6.47 8.27
CA SER A 33 14.61 7.91 8.23
C SER A 33 16.11 8.21 8.27
N GLY A 34 16.91 7.37 8.93
CA GLY A 34 18.36 7.54 9.02
C GLY A 34 19.18 6.99 7.83
N VAL A 35 18.52 6.43 6.81
CA VAL A 35 19.14 5.98 5.55
C VAL A 35 18.57 6.70 4.32
N PRO A 36 18.61 8.04 4.25
CA PRO A 36 17.96 8.82 3.18
C PRO A 36 18.57 8.60 1.78
N ARG A 37 19.70 7.89 1.70
CA ARG A 37 20.41 7.58 0.45
C ARG A 37 20.16 6.17 -0.06
N LEU A 38 19.27 5.42 0.59
CA LEU A 38 18.96 4.05 0.20
C LEU A 38 18.45 4.00 -1.24
N GLU A 39 19.07 3.14 -2.04
CA GLU A 39 18.78 2.90 -3.46
C GLU A 39 18.11 1.52 -3.64
N GLY A 40 18.34 0.56 -2.74
CA GLY A 40 17.63 -0.73 -2.77
C GLY A 40 17.35 -1.32 -1.39
N LEU A 41 16.17 -1.91 -1.25
CA LEU A 41 15.73 -2.62 -0.06
C LEU A 41 15.20 -4.00 -0.46
N ASN A 42 15.82 -5.04 0.09
CA ASN A 42 15.41 -6.43 -0.11
C ASN A 42 14.76 -6.97 1.17
N LEU A 43 13.47 -7.30 1.08
CA LEU A 43 12.64 -7.90 2.13
C LEU A 43 12.05 -9.25 1.67
N SER A 44 12.57 -9.85 0.59
CA SER A 44 12.06 -11.11 0.05
C SER A 44 12.04 -12.25 1.08
N CYS A 45 11.06 -13.14 0.99
CA CYS A 45 10.92 -14.33 1.85
C CYS A 45 10.87 -13.99 3.35
N CYS A 46 10.26 -12.86 3.72
CA CYS A 46 10.01 -12.51 5.11
C CYS A 46 8.59 -12.95 5.50
N ASP A 47 8.40 -14.25 5.74
CA ASP A 47 7.07 -14.85 5.92
C ASP A 47 6.26 -14.24 7.07
N SER A 48 6.94 -13.81 8.14
CA SER A 48 6.31 -13.17 9.32
C SER A 48 6.11 -11.66 9.18
N LEU A 49 6.51 -11.04 8.07
CA LEU A 49 6.42 -9.59 7.90
C LEU A 49 4.98 -9.18 7.68
N VAL A 50 4.42 -8.42 8.62
CA VAL A 50 3.03 -7.96 8.58
C VAL A 50 2.93 -6.51 8.11
N GLU A 51 3.91 -5.68 8.50
CA GLU A 51 3.86 -4.23 8.28
C GLU A 51 5.24 -3.66 7.93
N ILE A 52 5.27 -2.72 6.99
CA ILE A 52 6.45 -1.93 6.67
C ILE A 52 6.28 -0.53 7.26
N HIS A 53 7.32 -0.06 7.94
CA HIS A 53 7.33 1.25 8.57
C HIS A 53 7.11 2.38 7.54
N PRO A 54 6.23 3.37 7.81
CA PRO A 54 5.82 4.39 6.85
C PRO A 54 6.94 5.31 6.38
N SER A 55 8.06 5.38 7.10
CA SER A 55 9.27 6.11 6.69
C SER A 55 9.80 5.68 5.31
N ILE A 56 9.47 4.48 4.83
CA ILE A 56 9.87 4.03 3.48
C ILE A 56 9.34 4.97 2.39
N GLY A 57 8.17 5.60 2.62
CA GLY A 57 7.58 6.56 1.70
C GLY A 57 8.39 7.84 1.52
N GLN A 58 9.34 8.13 2.42
CA GLN A 58 10.24 9.31 2.37
C GLN A 58 11.56 9.02 1.63
N LEU A 59 11.78 7.78 1.18
CA LEU A 59 13.04 7.38 0.53
C LEU A 59 13.05 7.79 -0.95
N SER A 60 13.34 9.06 -1.19
CA SER A 60 13.32 9.65 -2.55
C SER A 60 14.31 9.05 -3.54
N ARG A 61 15.31 8.31 -3.07
CA ARG A 61 16.35 7.66 -3.90
C ARG A 61 16.15 6.15 -4.07
N LEU A 62 15.12 5.57 -3.43
CA LEU A 62 14.87 4.14 -3.49
C LEU A 62 14.45 3.76 -4.91
N GLN A 63 15.20 2.88 -5.54
CA GLN A 63 14.96 2.41 -6.91
C GLN A 63 14.37 1.00 -6.93
N TYR A 64 14.72 0.18 -5.95
CA TYR A 64 14.34 -1.23 -5.87
C TYR A 64 13.76 -1.56 -4.51
N LEU A 65 12.52 -2.05 -4.49
CA LEU A 65 11.86 -2.62 -3.32
C LEU A 65 11.41 -4.04 -3.65
N LYS A 66 12.02 -5.03 -3.01
CA LYS A 66 11.63 -6.44 -3.15
C LYS A 66 10.89 -6.91 -1.91
N LEU A 67 9.69 -7.41 -2.11
CA LEU A 67 8.79 -7.94 -1.10
C LEU A 67 8.25 -9.32 -1.53
N ASP A 68 8.87 -9.97 -2.51
CA ASP A 68 8.39 -11.24 -3.01
C ASP A 68 8.38 -12.32 -1.92
N SER A 69 7.38 -13.19 -1.99
CA SER A 69 7.17 -14.27 -1.01
C SER A 69 7.01 -13.76 0.44
N CYS A 70 6.39 -12.59 0.65
CA CYS A 70 5.99 -12.14 1.98
C CYS A 70 4.53 -12.52 2.25
N GLU A 71 4.31 -13.70 2.81
CA GLU A 71 2.96 -14.30 2.94
C GLU A 71 2.06 -13.63 4.01
N SER A 72 2.65 -13.01 5.04
CA SER A 72 1.88 -12.33 6.09
C SER A 72 1.68 -10.83 5.85
N LEU A 73 2.21 -10.28 4.74
CA LEU A 73 2.19 -8.84 4.49
C LEU A 73 0.77 -8.41 4.10
N THR A 74 0.09 -7.68 4.97
CA THR A 74 -1.32 -7.32 4.76
C THR A 74 -1.51 -5.99 4.03
N ASP A 75 -0.54 -5.08 4.17
CA ASP A 75 -0.65 -3.73 3.61
C ASP A 75 0.72 -3.16 3.24
N LEU A 76 0.71 -2.20 2.31
CA LEU A 76 1.87 -1.37 1.99
C LEU A 76 1.71 -0.02 2.68
N PRO A 77 2.80 0.56 3.19
CA PRO A 77 2.75 1.91 3.72
C PRO A 77 2.38 2.88 2.61
N SER A 78 1.74 3.99 2.99
CA SER A 78 1.39 5.04 2.04
C SER A 78 2.64 5.50 1.28
N MET A 79 2.67 5.18 -0.01
CA MET A 79 3.71 5.69 -0.89
C MET A 79 3.50 7.19 -1.03
N SER A 80 4.50 7.97 -0.63
CA SER A 80 4.41 9.43 -0.75
C SER A 80 4.86 9.88 -2.14
N ALA A 81 4.47 11.11 -2.51
CA ALA A 81 4.96 11.76 -3.72
C ALA A 81 6.48 11.93 -3.77
N GLU A 82 7.21 11.68 -2.67
CA GLU A 82 8.67 11.75 -2.61
C GLU A 82 9.34 10.50 -3.18
N MET A 83 8.65 9.36 -3.26
CA MET A 83 9.19 8.06 -3.68
C MET A 83 9.33 7.92 -5.21
N GLN A 84 9.78 8.99 -5.87
CA GLN A 84 9.76 9.16 -7.33
C GLN A 84 10.79 8.32 -8.07
N SER A 85 11.84 7.84 -7.37
CA SER A 85 12.90 7.06 -7.97
C SER A 85 12.58 5.56 -8.08
N LEU A 86 11.43 5.10 -7.56
CA LEU A 86 11.11 3.68 -7.52
C LEU A 86 10.87 3.16 -8.94
N THR A 87 11.71 2.22 -9.37
CA THR A 87 11.64 1.60 -10.70
C THR A 87 11.17 0.15 -10.66
N LEU A 88 11.34 -0.49 -9.52
CA LEU A 88 10.96 -1.89 -9.31
C LEU A 88 10.33 -2.05 -7.95
N LEU A 89 9.09 -2.54 -7.96
CA LEU A 89 8.37 -3.05 -6.81
C LEU A 89 7.98 -4.49 -7.11
N ASP A 90 8.57 -5.44 -6.39
CA ASP A 90 8.26 -6.86 -6.54
C ASP A 90 7.39 -7.34 -5.38
N LEU A 91 6.13 -7.67 -5.68
CA LEU A 91 5.14 -8.21 -4.75
C LEU A 91 4.74 -9.65 -5.16
N SER A 92 5.56 -10.31 -5.99
CA SER A 92 5.28 -11.65 -6.47
C SER A 92 5.13 -12.61 -5.29
N CYS A 93 4.17 -13.53 -5.35
CA CYS A 93 3.92 -14.50 -4.27
C CYS A 93 3.54 -13.87 -2.91
N CYS A 94 3.06 -12.61 -2.88
CA CYS A 94 2.35 -12.06 -1.74
C CYS A 94 0.86 -12.46 -1.81
N TYR A 95 0.50 -13.57 -1.16
CA TYR A 95 -0.85 -14.15 -1.27
C TYR A 95 -1.91 -13.44 -0.40
N SER A 96 -1.48 -12.62 0.57
CA SER A 96 -2.33 -11.89 1.52
C SER A 96 -2.72 -10.49 1.05
N PHE A 97 -2.24 -10.04 -0.10
CA PHE A 97 -2.36 -8.65 -0.54
C PHE A 97 -3.76 -8.36 -1.11
N HIS A 98 -4.63 -7.71 -0.32
CA HIS A 98 -5.93 -7.24 -0.77
C HIS A 98 -5.75 -5.87 -1.46
N ILE A 99 -5.66 -5.85 -2.79
CA ILE A 99 -5.56 -4.59 -3.56
C ILE A 99 -6.91 -3.86 -3.47
N TYR A 100 -6.99 -2.79 -2.68
CA TYR A 100 -8.02 -1.77 -2.86
C TYR A 100 -7.51 -0.80 -3.92
N VAL A 101 -7.97 -0.97 -5.16
CA VAL A 101 -7.88 0.10 -6.16
C VAL A 101 -8.74 1.25 -5.65
N VAL A 102 -8.10 2.34 -5.21
CA VAL A 102 -8.75 3.66 -5.16
C VAL A 102 -8.90 4.06 -6.63
N GLY A 103 -9.97 3.57 -7.26
CA GLY A 103 -10.44 4.20 -8.47
C GLY A 103 -10.85 5.62 -8.09
N ASP A 104 -10.38 6.61 -8.84
CA ASP A 104 -11.06 7.90 -8.89
C ASP A 104 -12.56 7.59 -9.05
N ASP A 105 -13.35 7.88 -8.01
CA ASP A 105 -14.81 7.85 -8.07
C ASP A 105 -15.18 9.06 -8.94
N ASP A 106 -15.06 8.89 -10.26
CA ASP A 106 -15.75 9.72 -11.22
C ASP A 106 -17.22 9.39 -11.02
N GLY A 107 -17.86 10.08 -10.07
CA GLY A 107 -19.28 9.99 -9.80
C GLY A 107 -20.05 10.09 -11.11
N VAL A 108 -20.53 8.95 -11.61
CA VAL A 108 -21.54 8.92 -12.64
C VAL A 108 -22.82 9.33 -11.92
N ASP A 109 -23.12 10.62 -11.96
CA ASP A 109 -24.46 11.13 -11.74
C ASP A 109 -25.36 10.43 -12.76
N ASN A 110 -26.02 9.35 -12.35
CA ASN A 110 -27.16 8.81 -13.09
C ASN A 110 -28.29 9.81 -12.87
N ASP A 111 -28.41 10.74 -13.81
CA ASP A 111 -29.60 11.59 -13.99
C ASP A 111 -30.72 10.66 -14.51
N ASP A 112 -31.25 9.83 -13.61
CA ASP A 112 -32.48 9.09 -13.81
C ASP A 112 -33.62 10.11 -13.62
N GLY A 113 -34.06 10.66 -14.75
CA GLY A 113 -35.18 11.60 -14.78
C GLY A 113 -36.44 10.98 -14.18
N ASP A 114 -36.91 11.57 -13.09
CA ASP A 114 -38.25 11.35 -12.57
C ASP A 114 -39.26 12.15 -13.43
N ASP A 115 -39.63 11.58 -14.58
CA ASP A 115 -40.89 11.89 -15.26
C ASP A 115 -41.97 10.98 -14.65
N ASP A 116 -42.65 11.44 -13.60
CA ASP A 116 -43.93 10.87 -13.15
C ASP A 116 -44.99 11.99 -13.13
N ASP A 117 -45.59 12.20 -14.31
CA ASP A 117 -46.93 12.76 -14.45
C ASP A 117 -47.92 11.70 -13.92
N ASP A 118 -48.54 11.91 -12.77
CA ASP A 118 -49.79 11.23 -12.38
C ASP A 118 -50.42 11.98 -11.18
N ASP A 119 -51.03 13.14 -11.44
CA ASP A 119 -52.10 13.68 -10.60
C ASP A 119 -53.44 13.19 -11.20
N ASP A 120 -53.80 11.95 -10.88
CA ASP A 120 -55.16 11.43 -10.93
C ASP A 120 -55.80 11.70 -9.57
N ASP A 121 -56.90 12.46 -9.53
CA ASP A 121 -57.90 12.34 -8.46
C ASP A 121 -59.20 13.06 -8.83
N GLY A 122 -60.25 12.25 -8.93
CA GLY A 122 -61.64 12.62 -8.65
C GLY A 122 -62.50 12.83 -9.88
N ASP A 123 -63.69 12.26 -10.00
CA ASP A 123 -64.49 11.41 -9.12
C ASP A 123 -65.72 11.00 -9.96
N ASP A 124 -66.40 9.95 -9.50
CA ASP A 124 -67.81 9.62 -9.77
C ASP A 124 -68.19 9.10 -11.17
N ASP A 125 -68.63 7.85 -11.21
CA ASP A 125 -69.92 7.47 -11.82
C ASP A 125 -70.23 5.98 -11.54
N ASP A 126 -71.04 5.79 -10.50
CA ASP A 126 -72.30 5.05 -10.48
C ASP A 126 -72.47 3.63 -11.09
N GLU A 127 -73.04 2.80 -10.21
CA GLU A 127 -74.11 1.80 -10.42
C GLU A 127 -73.82 0.37 -10.95
N LEU A 128 -73.96 -0.55 -9.97
CA LEU A 128 -74.72 -1.82 -9.94
C LEU A 128 -74.17 -3.07 -10.64
#